data_AF-A0A5K0WTJ1-F1
#
_entry.id   AF-A0A5K0WTJ1-F1
#
_cell.length_a   1.000
_cell.length_b   1.000
_cell.length_c   1.000
_cell.angle_alpha   90.00
_cell.angle_beta   90.00
_cell.angle_gamma   90.00
#
_symmetry.space_group_name_H-M   'P 1'
#
loop_
_entity.id
_entity.type
_entity.pdbx_description
1 polymer ?
#
loop_
_entity_poly.entity_id
_entity_poly.type
_entity_poly.pdbx_seq_one_letter_code
_entity_poly.pdbx_strand_id
1 'polypeptide(L)' 'DFTPVCTTELGKMAAYQQEFDKRGVKLLGISCDDVHCHNEWIKDIEAHT' A
#
# COMPACT_ATOMS: atom_id res chain seq x y z
N ASP A 1 -3.96 -8.41 -4.60
CA ASP A 1 -4.35 -7.06 -5.07
C ASP A 1 -5.87 -7.00 -5.25
N PHE A 2 -6.44 -5.80 -5.38
CA PHE A 2 -7.87 -5.57 -5.60
C PHE A 2 -8.82 -6.22 -4.57
N THR A 3 -8.38 -6.33 -3.32
CA THR A 3 -9.22 -6.79 -2.21
C THR A 3 -9.50 -5.64 -1.24
N PRO A 4 -10.75 -5.46 -0.79
CA PRO A 4 -11.17 -4.21 -0.15
C PRO A 4 -10.43 -3.93 1.16
N VAL A 5 -10.17 -4.97 1.97
CA VAL A 5 -9.43 -4.83 3.23
C VAL A 5 -7.98 -4.42 2.94
N CYS A 6 -7.29 -5.14 2.07
CA CYS A 6 -5.88 -4.87 1.77
C CYS A 6 -5.69 -3.48 1.13
N THR A 7 -6.65 -3.00 0.32
CA THR A 7 -6.64 -1.63 -0.24
C THR A 7 -6.61 -0.59 0.89
N THR A 8 -7.49 -0.74 1.88
CA THR A 8 -7.56 0.19 3.02
C THR A 8 -6.35 0.07 3.95
N GLU A 9 -5.79 -1.13 4.15
CA GLU A 9 -4.59 -1.34 4.97
C GLU A 9 -3.38 -0.63 4.36
N LEU A 10 -3.14 -0.80 3.06
CA LEU A 10 -2.01 -0.16 2.37
C LEU A 10 -2.14 1.36 2.35
N GLY A 11 -3.34 1.90 2.11
CA GLY A 11 -3.60 3.33 2.24
C GLY A 11 -3.29 3.88 3.63
N LYS A 12 -3.67 3.14 4.67
CA LYS A 12 -3.37 3.54 6.05
C LYS A 12 -1.88 3.51 6.36
N MET A 13 -1.15 2.52 5.85
CA MET A 13 0.30 2.45 5.98
C MET A 13 0.99 3.62 5.28
N ALA A 14 0.53 3.98 4.07
CA ALA A 14 1.01 5.14 3.34
C ALA A 14 0.77 6.46 4.12
N ALA A 15 -0.42 6.63 4.71
CA ALA A 15 -0.73 7.78 5.56
C ALA A 15 0.18 7.88 6.81
N TYR A 16 0.77 6.78 7.25
CA TYR A 16 1.69 6.71 8.38
C TYR A 16 3.17 6.70 7.98
N GLN A 17 3.51 6.94 6.71
CA GLN A 17 4.90 6.95 6.22
C GLN A 17 5.83 7.77 7.12
N GLN A 18 5.41 8.98 7.52
CA GLN A 18 6.22 9.84 8.40
C GLN A 18 6.51 9.23 9.77
N GLU A 19 5.60 8.43 10.31
CA GLU A 19 5.81 7.74 11.59
C GLU A 19 6.83 6.60 11.45
N PHE A 20 6.82 5.90 10.33
CA PHE A 20 7.85 4.88 10.04
C PHE A 20 9.22 5.53 9.79
N ASP A 21 9.26 6.65 9.08
CA ASP A 21 10.49 7.39 8.80
C ASP A 21 11.17 7.89 10.09
N LYS A 22 10.39 8.42 11.04
CA LYS A 22 10.90 8.84 12.37
C LYS A 22 11.61 7.71 13.13
N ARG A 23 11.26 6.46 12.83
CA ARG A 23 11.80 5.25 13.48
C ARG A 23 12.91 4.60 12.63
N GLY A 24 13.27 5.19 11.49
CA GLY A 24 14.25 4.63 10.55
C GLY A 24 13.76 3.35 9.87
N VAL A 25 12.44 3.16 9.75
CA VAL A 25 11.82 1.95 9.18
C VAL A 25 11.38 2.22 7.75
N LYS A 26 11.64 1.26 6.85
CA LYS A 26 11.14 1.27 5.47
C LYS A 26 9.95 0.32 5.35
N LEU A 27 8.93 0.73 4.61
CA LEU A 27 7.77 -0.12 4.29
C LEU A 27 8.03 -0.93 3.02
N LEU A 28 7.47 -2.14 2.98
CA LEU A 28 7.48 -3.03 1.81
C LEU A 28 6.13 -3.76 1.74
N GLY A 29 5.43 -3.62 0.62
CA GLY A 29 4.23 -4.41 0.31
C GLY A 29 4.61 -5.73 -0.37
N ILE A 30 3.86 -6.80 -0.09
CA ILE A 30 4.04 -8.11 -0.71
C ILE A 30 2.68 -8.79 -0.92
N SER A 31 2.48 -9.34 -2.10
CA SER A 31 1.38 -10.26 -2.42
C SER A 31 1.89 -11.35 -3.38
N CYS A 32 1.03 -12.31 -3.74
CA CYS A 32 1.38 -13.34 -4.73
C CYS A 32 1.06 -12.93 -6.17
N ASP A 33 0.52 -11.72 -6.37
CA ASP A 33 0.17 -11.19 -7.68
C ASP A 33 1.41 -10.67 -8.42
N ASP A 34 1.30 -10.48 -9.74
CA ASP A 34 2.40 -9.97 -10.54
C ASP A 34 2.59 -8.45 -10.40
N VAL A 35 3.75 -7.96 -10.85
CA VAL A 35 4.12 -6.55 -10.74
C VAL A 35 3.20 -5.64 -11.56
N HIS A 36 2.60 -6.12 -12.65
CA HIS A 36 1.68 -5.31 -13.42
C HIS A 36 0.39 -5.07 -12.63
N CYS A 37 -0.12 -6.12 -11.97
CA CYS A 37 -1.23 -6.07 -11.03
C CYS A 37 -1.00 -5.00 -9.94
N HIS A 38 0.20 -4.99 -9.34
CA HIS A 38 0.55 -4.01 -8.30
C HIS A 38 0.46 -2.57 -8.81
N ASN A 39 1.00 -2.30 -10.01
CA ASN A 39 1.00 -0.96 -10.59
C ASN A 39 -0.40 -0.43 -10.89
N GLU A 40 -1.31 -1.31 -11.34
CA GLU A 40 -2.70 -0.92 -11.55
C GLU A 40 -3.45 -0.78 -10.23
N TRP A 41 -3.16 -1.62 -9.24
CA TRP A 41 -3.81 -1.58 -7.93
C TRP A 41 -3.43 -0.33 -7.12
N ILE A 42 -2.22 0.22 -7.30
CA ILE A 42 -1.84 1.51 -6.68
C ILE A 42 -2.87 2.61 -6.99
N LYS A 43 -3.39 2.68 -8.23
CA LYS A 43 -4.40 3.67 -8.61
C LYS A 43 -5.71 3.48 -7.86
N ASP A 44 -6.09 2.23 -7.59
CA ASP A 44 -7.28 1.89 -6.80
C ASP A 44 -7.09 2.29 -5.33
N ILE A 45 -5.90 2.05 -4.77
CA ILE A 45 -5.55 2.50 -3.40
C ILE A 45 -5.67 4.03 -3.31
N GLU A 46 -5.02 4.77 -4.22
CA GLU A 46 -5.05 6.24 -4.26
C GLU A 46 -6.47 6.81 -4.44
N ALA A 47 -7.35 6.11 -5.16
CA ALA A 47 -8.74 6.55 -5.35
C ALA A 47 -9.59 6.43 -4.07
N HIS A 48 -9.19 5.59 -3.11
CA HIS A 48 -9.98 5.25 -1.93
C HIS A 48 -9.32 5.70 -0.60
N THR A 49 -8.20 6.42 -0.66
CA THR A 49 -7.39 6.81 0.53
C THR A 49 -6.86 8.24 0.42
#